data_AF-A0A4Q5QM22-F1
#
_entry.id   AF-A0A4Q5QM22-F1
#
_cell.length_a   1.000
_cell.length_b   1.000
_cell.length_c   1.000
_cell.angle_alpha   90.00
_cell.angle_beta   90.00
_cell.angle_gamma   90.00
#
_symmetry.space_group_name_H-M   'P 1'
#
loop_
_entity.id
_entity.type
_entity.pdbx_description
1 polymer ?
#
loop_
_entity_poly.entity_id
_entity_poly.type
_entity_poly.pdbx_seq_one_letter_code
_entity_poly.pdbx_strand_id
1 'polypeptide(L)'
;MSDRPRSPAFYALAAFFALFVAFLYGPTLTILVLSFQGPQGGLTFPMNGVSTHWFGKLWAGLGIVDIWGALWRSLRLGLVVMLLTVVIAFFAGLAFRKRFRGERALFTVAVASLIV
;
A
#
# COMPACT_ATOMS: atom_id res chain seq x y z
N MET A 1 29.11 -23.22 3.72
CA MET A 1 27.71 -22.91 4.05
C MET A 1 27.42 -23.56 5.39
N SER A 2 27.18 -22.78 6.43
CA SER A 2 27.06 -23.28 7.81
C SER A 2 25.64 -23.79 8.06
N ASP A 3 25.40 -25.07 7.84
CA ASP A 3 24.16 -25.75 8.21
C ASP A 3 24.09 -25.97 9.73
N ARG A 4 23.95 -24.86 10.48
CA ARG A 4 23.55 -24.92 11.89
C ARG A 4 22.02 -25.05 11.93
N PRO A 5 21.45 -26.02 12.66
CA PRO A 5 20.01 -26.11 12.83
C PRO A 5 19.48 -24.81 13.42
N ARG A 6 18.42 -24.25 12.83
CA ARG A 6 17.81 -22.98 13.27
C ARG A 6 17.37 -23.13 14.74
N SER A 7 17.64 -22.12 15.56
CA SER A 7 17.30 -22.16 16.98
C SER A 7 15.79 -22.26 17.18
N PRO A 8 15.29 -22.87 18.28
CA PRO A 8 13.85 -22.93 18.56
C PRO A 8 13.21 -21.53 18.66
N ALA A 9 13.98 -20.54 19.11
CA ALA A 9 13.56 -19.13 19.13
C ALA A 9 13.25 -18.58 17.72
N PHE A 10 13.97 -19.02 16.69
CA PHE A 10 13.67 -18.64 15.30
C PHE A 10 12.26 -19.11 14.91
N TYR A 11 11.89 -20.35 15.21
CA TYR A 11 10.57 -20.88 14.86
C TYR A 11 9.45 -20.18 15.64
N ALA A 12 9.68 -19.87 16.93
CA ALA A 12 8.72 -19.10 17.72
C ALA A 12 8.51 -17.68 17.17
N LEU A 13 9.59 -16.98 16.82
CA LEU A 13 9.51 -15.63 16.25
C LEU A 13 8.90 -15.66 14.84
N ALA A 14 9.23 -16.66 14.03
CA ALA A 14 8.65 -16.85 12.71
C ALA A 14 7.14 -17.12 12.80
N ALA A 15 6.70 -17.96 13.74
CA ALA A 15 5.28 -18.22 13.98
C ALA A 15 4.54 -16.96 14.44
N PHE A 16 5.12 -16.20 15.38
CA PHE A 16 4.55 -14.93 15.82
C PHE A 16 4.44 -13.92 14.68
N PHE A 17 5.51 -13.76 13.90
CA PHE A 17 5.52 -12.88 12.73
C PHE A 17 4.49 -13.31 11.67
N ALA A 18 4.37 -14.61 11.40
CA ALA A 18 3.37 -15.15 10.47
C ALA A 18 1.95 -14.86 10.96
N LEU A 19 1.67 -15.04 12.26
CA LEU A 19 0.38 -14.68 12.86
C LEU A 19 0.11 -13.17 12.77
N PHE A 20 1.12 -12.34 13.03
CA PHE A 20 1.02 -10.89 12.89
C PHE A 20 0.68 -10.48 11.45
N VAL A 21 1.37 -11.04 10.46
CA VAL A 21 1.09 -10.80 9.03
C VAL A 21 -0.30 -11.30 8.66
N ALA A 22 -0.68 -12.51 9.09
CA ALA A 22 -2.01 -13.07 8.84
C ALA A 22 -3.12 -12.19 9.43
N PHE A 23 -2.90 -11.64 10.64
CA PHE A 23 -3.82 -10.71 11.26
C PHE A 23 -3.89 -9.38 10.51
N LEU A 24 -2.74 -8.79 10.17
CA LEU A 24 -2.64 -7.53 9.44
C LEU A 24 -3.34 -7.59 8.07
N TYR A 25 -3.14 -8.68 7.34
CA TYR A 25 -3.72 -8.88 6.01
C TYR A 25 -5.06 -9.62 6.03
N GLY A 26 -5.54 -10.07 7.19
CA GLY A 26 -6.80 -10.82 7.33
C GLY A 26 -8.00 -10.14 6.67
N PRO A 27 -8.24 -8.83 6.91
CA PRO A 27 -9.32 -8.09 6.23
C PRO A 27 -9.13 -8.04 4.70
N THR A 28 -7.92 -7.81 4.23
CA THR A 28 -7.60 -7.78 2.78
C THR A 28 -7.80 -9.14 2.14
N LEU A 29 -7.38 -10.22 2.80
CA LEU A 29 -7.60 -11.60 2.36
C LEU A 29 -9.09 -11.95 2.34
N THR A 30 -9.85 -11.46 3.31
CA THR A 30 -11.31 -11.64 3.35
C THR A 30 -11.98 -10.98 2.15
N ILE A 31 -11.66 -9.71 1.87
CA ILE A 31 -12.20 -8.99 0.70
C ILE A 31 -11.77 -9.68 -0.60
N LEU A 32 -10.53 -10.14 -0.69
CA LEU A 32 -10.03 -10.88 -1.84
C LEU A 32 -10.84 -12.16 -2.07
N VAL A 33 -11.08 -12.94 -1.01
CA VAL A 33 -11.88 -14.18 -1.09
C VAL A 33 -13.31 -13.85 -1.52
N LEU A 34 -13.98 -12.90 -0.86
CA LEU A 34 -15.36 -12.49 -1.20
C LEU A 34 -15.48 -11.93 -2.63
N SER A 35 -14.42 -11.37 -3.21
CA SER A 35 -14.42 -10.89 -4.61
C SER A 35 -14.68 -12.01 -5.64
N PHE A 36 -14.45 -13.27 -5.27
CA PHE A 36 -14.78 -14.44 -6.10
C PHE A 36 -16.23 -14.89 -5.98
N GLN A 37 -17.13 -14.07 -5.46
CA GLN A 37 -18.54 -14.45 -5.38
C GLN A 37 -19.31 -14.19 -6.68
N GLY A 38 -20.42 -14.91 -6.87
CA GLY A 38 -21.37 -14.63 -7.95
C GLY A 38 -22.30 -13.45 -7.64
N PRO A 39 -23.23 -13.11 -8.55
CA PRO A 39 -24.25 -12.07 -8.34
C PRO A 39 -25.13 -12.29 -7.10
N GLN A 40 -25.31 -13.55 -6.69
CA GLN A 40 -26.09 -13.95 -5.52
C GLN A 40 -25.24 -14.02 -4.22
N GLY A 41 -23.96 -13.64 -4.28
CA GLY A 41 -23.08 -13.57 -3.13
C GLY A 41 -23.29 -12.32 -2.28
N GLY A 42 -23.29 -12.48 -0.96
CA GLY A 42 -23.33 -11.37 -0.01
C GLY A 42 -21.93 -10.77 0.26
N LEU A 43 -21.88 -9.70 1.07
CA LEU A 43 -20.63 -9.06 1.50
C LEU A 43 -20.01 -9.71 2.75
N THR A 44 -20.53 -10.85 3.18
CA THR A 44 -20.14 -11.55 4.40
C THR A 44 -20.06 -13.06 4.16
N PHE A 45 -19.30 -13.76 4.99
CA PHE A 45 -19.32 -15.22 5.04
C PHE A 45 -20.64 -15.74 5.66
N PRO A 46 -21.10 -16.96 5.31
CA PRO A 46 -20.51 -17.93 4.37
C PRO A 46 -20.69 -17.55 2.89
N MET A 47 -19.73 -17.94 2.06
CA MET A 47 -19.70 -17.60 0.64
C MET A 47 -20.75 -18.39 -0.17
N ASN A 48 -21.59 -17.69 -0.93
CA ASN A 48 -22.51 -18.33 -1.89
C ASN A 48 -21.81 -18.63 -3.23
N GLY A 49 -21.05 -19.74 -3.27
CA GLY A 49 -20.38 -20.24 -4.48
C GLY A 49 -19.16 -19.42 -4.93
N VAL A 50 -18.41 -19.95 -5.90
CA VAL A 50 -17.21 -19.35 -6.47
C VAL A 50 -17.47 -18.96 -7.93
N SER A 51 -17.13 -17.74 -8.31
CA SER A 51 -17.37 -17.14 -9.61
C SER A 51 -16.33 -16.07 -9.94
N THR A 52 -16.05 -15.89 -11.23
CA THR A 52 -15.25 -14.78 -11.76
C THR A 52 -16.11 -13.65 -12.33
N HIS A 53 -17.41 -13.66 -12.03
CA HIS A 53 -18.40 -12.71 -12.57
C HIS A 53 -17.98 -11.25 -12.39
N TRP A 54 -17.60 -10.87 -11.16
CA TRP A 54 -17.23 -9.49 -10.84
C TRP A 54 -15.94 -9.05 -11.53
N PHE A 55 -14.98 -9.95 -11.72
CA PHE A 55 -13.77 -9.67 -12.51
C PHE A 55 -14.11 -9.40 -13.98
N GLY A 56 -15.02 -10.19 -14.56
CA GLY A 56 -15.52 -9.94 -15.93
C GLY A 56 -16.27 -8.61 -16.04
N LYS A 57 -17.10 -8.27 -15.05
CA LYS A 57 -17.79 -6.97 -14.98
C LYS A 57 -16.82 -5.80 -14.80
N LEU A 58 -15.76 -5.98 -14.02
CA LEU A 58 -14.70 -4.99 -13.83
C LEU A 58 -13.99 -4.72 -15.16
N TRP A 59 -13.68 -5.76 -15.91
CA TRP A 59 -13.02 -5.67 -17.22
C TRP A 59 -13.91 -5.05 -18.29
N ALA A 60 -15.20 -5.38 -18.31
CA ALA A 60 -16.18 -4.81 -19.24
C ALA A 60 -16.54 -3.34 -18.94
N GLY A 61 -16.10 -2.80 -17.78
CA GLY A 61 -16.53 -1.51 -17.27
C GLY A 61 -17.91 -1.61 -16.61
N LEU A 62 -18.08 -0.98 -15.44
CA LEU A 62 -19.33 -1.02 -14.65
C LEU A 62 -20.44 -0.11 -15.23
N GLY A 63 -20.56 -0.05 -16.56
CA GLY A 63 -21.55 0.72 -17.32
C GLY A 63 -21.38 2.25 -17.22
N ILE A 64 -21.52 2.79 -16.01
CA ILE A 64 -21.48 4.23 -15.70
C ILE A 64 -20.10 4.61 -15.11
N VAL A 65 -19.42 3.67 -14.45
CA VAL A 65 -18.14 3.94 -13.79
C VAL A 65 -16.97 3.54 -14.68
N ASP A 66 -16.18 4.53 -15.08
CA ASP A 66 -14.93 4.36 -15.82
C ASP A 66 -13.78 3.97 -14.86
N ILE A 67 -13.68 2.68 -14.57
CA ILE A 67 -12.65 2.10 -13.68
C ILE A 67 -11.26 2.25 -14.29
N TRP A 68 -11.12 2.00 -15.60
CA TRP A 68 -9.82 2.02 -16.26
C TRP A 68 -9.27 3.44 -16.37
N GLY A 69 -10.10 4.41 -16.75
CA GLY A 69 -9.69 5.80 -16.76
C GLY A 69 -9.52 6.38 -15.36
N ALA A 70 -10.26 5.92 -14.33
CA ALA A 70 -9.98 6.29 -12.94
C ALA A 70 -8.61 5.75 -12.47
N LEU A 71 -8.30 4.49 -12.75
CA LEU A 71 -7.00 3.89 -12.45
C LEU A 71 -5.86 4.67 -13.12
N TRP A 72 -6.02 4.99 -14.41
CA TRP A 72 -5.00 5.70 -15.17
C TRP A 72 -4.81 7.15 -14.71
N ARG A 73 -5.90 7.83 -14.34
CA ARG A 73 -5.85 9.17 -13.73
C ARG A 73 -5.09 9.13 -12.39
N SER A 74 -5.42 8.19 -11.52
CA SER A 74 -4.75 8.03 -10.22
C SER A 74 -3.28 7.66 -10.39
N LEU A 75 -2.94 6.78 -11.33
CA LEU A 75 -1.56 6.39 -11.60
C LEU A 75 -0.73 7.57 -12.14
N ARG A 76 -1.26 8.31 -13.13
CA ARG A 76 -0.60 9.51 -13.65
C ARG A 76 -0.42 10.57 -12.57
N LEU A 77 -1.47 10.85 -11.81
CA LEU A 77 -1.40 11.81 -10.71
C LEU A 77 -0.35 11.40 -9.67
N GLY A 78 -0.39 10.14 -9.23
CA GLY A 78 0.57 9.59 -8.28
C GLY A 78 2.01 9.69 -8.78
N LEU A 79 2.26 9.33 -10.04
CA LEU A 79 3.60 9.43 -10.64
C LEU A 79 4.09 10.87 -10.75
N VAL A 80 3.23 11.82 -11.18
CA VAL A 80 3.60 13.23 -11.28
C VAL A 80 3.92 13.80 -9.91
N VAL A 81 3.06 13.56 -8.91
CA VAL A 81 3.28 14.01 -7.54
C VAL A 81 4.56 13.39 -6.96
N MET A 82 4.74 12.08 -7.11
CA MET A 82 5.94 11.37 -6.65
C MET A 82 7.21 11.98 -7.26
N LEU A 83 7.24 12.19 -8.58
CA LEU A 83 8.40 12.75 -9.27
C LEU A 83 8.71 14.16 -8.76
N LEU A 84 7.71 15.02 -8.67
CA LEU A 84 7.87 16.39 -8.17
C LEU A 84 8.37 16.39 -6.73
N THR A 85 7.76 15.61 -5.85
CA THR A 85 8.15 15.52 -4.44
C THR A 85 9.58 15.01 -4.30
N VAL A 86 9.94 13.92 -4.99
CA VAL A 86 11.30 13.35 -4.93
C VAL A 86 12.33 14.35 -5.44
N VAL A 87 12.10 14.97 -6.59
CA VAL A 87 13.04 15.92 -7.19
C VAL A 87 13.24 17.14 -6.28
N ILE A 88 12.14 17.74 -5.81
CA ILE A 88 12.20 18.92 -4.93
C ILE A 88 12.87 18.57 -3.60
N ALA A 89 12.44 17.48 -2.95
CA ALA A 89 13.00 17.06 -1.67
C ALA A 89 14.48 16.66 -1.78
N PHE A 90 14.87 16.01 -2.88
CA PHE A 90 16.27 15.65 -3.15
C PHE A 90 17.15 16.89 -3.27
N PHE A 91 16.77 17.88 -4.07
CA PHE A 91 17.54 19.11 -4.22
C PHE A 91 17.51 19.97 -2.95
N ALA A 92 16.38 20.03 -2.24
CA ALA A 92 16.29 20.70 -0.95
C ALA A 92 17.25 20.04 0.07
N GLY A 93 17.24 18.70 0.16
CA GLY A 93 18.18 17.95 1.01
C GLY A 93 19.64 18.17 0.63
N LEU A 94 19.95 18.25 -0.67
CA LEU A 94 21.31 18.56 -1.13
C LEU A 94 21.74 19.98 -0.73
N ALA A 95 20.83 20.96 -0.71
CA ALA A 95 21.14 22.32 -0.30
C ALA A 95 21.58 22.40 1.17
N PHE A 96 20.96 21.62 2.07
CA PHE A 96 21.35 21.51 3.48
C PHE A 96 22.75 20.89 3.70
N ARG A 97 23.40 20.35 2.67
CA ARG A 97 24.80 19.88 2.79
C ARG A 97 25.79 21.02 3.00
N LYS A 98 25.47 22.24 2.57
CA LYS A 98 26.32 23.42 2.76
C LYS A 98 25.63 24.37 3.72
N ARG A 99 26.37 24.93 4.67
CA ARG A 99 25.83 25.93 5.58
C ARG A 99 25.39 27.17 4.80
N PHE A 100 24.15 27.60 4.98
CA PHE A 100 23.62 28.82 4.38
C PHE A 100 22.88 29.67 5.41
N ARG A 101 22.69 30.96 5.09
CA ARG A 101 22.04 31.92 6.00
C ARG A 101 20.57 31.55 6.18
N GLY A 102 20.13 31.34 7.42
CA GLY A 102 18.74 30.99 7.74
C GLY A 102 18.43 29.48 7.78
N GLU A 103 19.43 28.62 7.59
CA GLU A 103 19.29 27.15 7.58
C GLU A 103 18.54 26.59 8.80
N ARG A 104 18.90 27.04 10.02
CA ARG A 104 18.24 26.59 11.26
C ARG A 104 16.75 26.96 11.30
N ALA A 105 16.41 28.16 10.87
CA ALA A 105 15.01 28.61 10.88
C ALA A 105 14.18 27.79 9.87
N LEU A 106 14.70 27.61 8.66
CA LEU A 106 14.07 26.78 7.61
C LEU A 106 13.92 25.32 8.05
N PHE A 107 14.95 24.74 8.65
CA PHE A 107 14.90 23.36 9.15
C PHE A 107 13.85 23.20 10.25
N THR A 108 13.83 24.11 11.24
CA THR A 108 12.85 24.05 12.33
C THR A 108 11.43 24.21 11.83
N VAL A 109 11.16 25.12 10.90
CA VAL A 109 9.82 25.31 10.32
C VAL A 109 9.38 24.06 9.53
N ALA A 110 10.27 23.48 8.74
CA ALA A 110 9.98 22.25 7.99
C ALA A 110 9.63 21.07 8.92
N VAL A 111 10.42 20.84 9.97
CA VAL A 111 10.16 19.77 10.95
C VAL A 111 8.88 20.04 11.75
N ALA A 112 8.66 21.29 12.18
CA ALA A 112 7.45 21.66 12.90
C ALA A 112 6.18 21.41 12.07
N SER A 113 6.24 21.64 10.75
CA SER A 113 5.11 21.40 9.84
C SER A 113 4.77 19.92 9.64
N LEU A 114 5.69 18.99 9.94
CA LEU A 114 5.46 17.55 9.81
C LEU A 114 4.84 16.93 11.07
N ILE A 115 5.06 17.56 12.22
CA ILE A 115 4.62 17.06 13.54
C ILE A 115 3.17 17.46 13.84
N VAL A 116 2.68 18.54 13.23
CA VAL A 116 1.31 19.06 13.41
C VAL A 116 0.30 18.34 12.51
#